data_AF-A0A1G4K9H1-F1
#
_entry.id   AF-A0A1G4K9H1-F1
#
_cell.length_a   1.000
_cell.length_b   1.000
_cell.length_c   1.000
_cell.angle_alpha   90.00
_cell.angle_beta   90.00
_cell.angle_gamma   90.00
#
_symmetry.space_group_name_H-M   'P 1'
#
loop_
_entity.id
_entity.type
_entity.pdbx_description
1 polymer ?
#
loop_
_entity_poly.entity_id
_entity_poly.type
_entity_poly.pdbx_seq_one_letter_code
_entity_poly.pdbx_strand_id
1 'polypeptide(L)'
;MQRPEDLDKLQNDLSVAEQQVASVIESFIELGISIYDFPGTPEATQGMVTNLRRNVDRLHQINRQSNDPTSQLNKVSIPMDVMQYIEDGRNPDVYTRDFVEAIRRSNQYQRAKMHGLKQLRDKLAEKVIEEFPDMEETVQDIIRRTDP
;
A
#
# COMPACT_ATOMS: atom_id res chain seq x y z
N MET A 1 -7.76 -15.69 2.72
CA MET A 1 -7.78 -15.74 1.24
C MET A 1 -9.08 -15.06 0.80
N GLN A 2 -9.01 -13.84 0.23
CA GLN A 2 -10.21 -13.16 -0.30
C GLN A 2 -10.77 -13.96 -1.47
N ARG A 3 -12.10 -14.06 -1.59
CA ARG A 3 -12.73 -14.83 -2.67
C ARG A 3 -12.51 -14.10 -4.01
N PRO A 4 -12.39 -14.82 -5.14
CA PRO A 4 -12.23 -14.20 -6.47
C PRO A 4 -13.31 -13.15 -6.78
N GLU A 5 -14.56 -13.41 -6.38
CA GLU A 5 -15.69 -12.49 -6.56
C GLU A 5 -15.52 -11.14 -5.83
N ASP A 6 -14.77 -11.10 -4.72
CA ASP A 6 -14.51 -9.87 -3.97
C ASP A 6 -13.48 -8.97 -4.68
N LEU A 7 -12.55 -9.58 -5.43
CA LEU A 7 -11.52 -8.86 -6.18
C LEU A 7 -12.09 -8.20 -7.43
N ASP A 8 -12.96 -8.89 -8.16
CA ASP A 8 -13.62 -8.33 -9.35
C ASP A 8 -14.51 -7.13 -8.96
N LYS A 9 -15.25 -7.24 -7.85
CA LYS A 9 -16.04 -6.13 -7.32
C LYS A 9 -15.16 -4.95 -6.90
N LEU A 10 -14.04 -5.21 -6.23
CA LEU A 10 -13.08 -4.15 -5.85
C LEU A 10 -12.50 -3.46 -7.08
N GLN A 11 -12.13 -4.22 -8.12
CA GLN A 11 -11.60 -3.67 -9.36
C GLN A 11 -12.62 -2.78 -10.07
N ASN A 12 -13.90 -3.19 -10.08
CA ASN A 12 -14.98 -2.37 -10.62
C ASN A 12 -15.16 -1.07 -9.83
N ASP A 13 -15.22 -1.15 -8.50
CA ASP A 13 -15.35 0.04 -7.64
C ASP A 13 -14.18 1.02 -7.85
N LEU A 14 -12.94 0.51 -7.99
CA LEU A 14 -11.75 1.30 -8.29
C LEU A 14 -11.84 1.97 -9.67
N SER A 15 -12.25 1.24 -10.70
CA SER A 15 -12.37 1.77 -12.06
C SER A 15 -13.44 2.86 -12.15
N VAL A 16 -14.57 2.68 -11.46
CA VAL A 16 -15.61 3.71 -11.37
C VAL A 16 -15.08 4.97 -10.69
N ALA A 17 -14.37 4.82 -9.57
CA ALA A 17 -13.78 5.96 -8.86
C ALA A 17 -12.74 6.70 -9.73
N GLU A 18 -11.88 5.96 -10.42
CA GLU A 18 -10.88 6.51 -11.36
C GLU A 18 -11.54 7.33 -12.47
N GLN A 19 -12.56 6.79 -13.13
CA GLN A 19 -13.29 7.49 -14.20
C GLN A 19 -13.95 8.78 -13.70
N GLN A 20 -14.49 8.77 -12.50
CA GLN A 20 -15.12 9.96 -11.92
C GLN A 20 -14.10 11.04 -11.59
N VAL A 21 -12.96 10.66 -11.00
CA VAL A 21 -11.86 11.59 -10.72
C VAL A 21 -11.33 12.19 -12.02
N ALA A 22 -11.09 11.37 -13.05
CA ALA A 22 -10.68 11.85 -14.37
C ALA A 22 -11.69 12.84 -14.97
N SER A 23 -12.99 12.51 -14.93
CA SER A 23 -14.06 13.38 -15.43
C SER A 23 -14.14 14.72 -14.68
N VAL A 24 -13.82 14.74 -13.38
CA VAL A 24 -13.74 15.99 -12.61
C VAL A 24 -12.54 16.82 -13.02
N ILE A 25 -11.37 16.19 -13.20
CA ILE A 25 -10.15 16.88 -13.66
C ILE A 25 -10.39 17.52 -15.03
N GLU A 26 -10.97 16.78 -15.98
CA GLU A 26 -11.34 17.30 -17.30
C GLU A 26 -12.28 18.50 -17.20
N SER A 27 -13.31 18.40 -16.36
CA SER A 27 -14.28 19.48 -16.15
C SER A 27 -13.66 20.74 -15.54
N PHE A 28 -12.58 20.61 -14.75
CA PHE A 28 -11.81 21.75 -14.26
C PHE A 28 -10.90 22.35 -15.34
N ILE A 29 -10.35 21.54 -16.23
CA ILE A 29 -9.58 22.02 -17.38
C ILE A 29 -10.49 22.82 -18.33
N GLU A 30 -11.66 22.28 -18.68
CA GLU A 30 -12.66 22.96 -19.52
C GLU A 30 -13.11 24.30 -18.91
N LEU A 31 -13.32 24.31 -17.59
CA LEU A 31 -13.64 25.53 -16.86
C LEU A 31 -12.50 26.55 -16.92
N GLY A 32 -11.25 26.10 -16.78
CA GLY A 32 -10.06 26.96 -16.92
C GLY A 32 -9.98 27.62 -18.29
N ILE A 33 -10.22 26.86 -19.36
CA ILE A 33 -10.29 27.38 -20.74
C ILE A 33 -11.44 28.39 -20.87
N SER A 34 -12.62 28.07 -20.33
CA SER A 34 -13.80 28.95 -20.39
C SER A 34 -13.58 30.29 -19.67
N ILE A 35 -12.79 30.29 -18.58
CA ILE A 35 -12.40 31.50 -17.86
C ILE A 35 -11.37 32.30 -18.66
N TYR A 36 -10.42 31.62 -19.30
CA TYR A 36 -9.38 32.25 -20.12
C TYR A 36 -9.97 32.96 -21.35
N ASP A 37 -10.89 32.31 -22.06
CA ASP A 37 -11.55 32.85 -23.27
C ASP A 37 -12.86 33.60 -22.95
N PHE A 38 -12.98 34.16 -21.75
CA PHE A 38 -14.24 34.72 -21.28
C PHE A 38 -14.68 35.96 -22.10
N PRO A 39 -15.83 35.91 -22.81
CA PRO A 39 -16.23 36.98 -23.74
C PRO A 39 -16.91 38.18 -23.04
N GLY A 40 -17.07 38.15 -21.72
CA GLY A 40 -17.70 39.25 -20.97
C GLY A 40 -19.22 39.33 -21.06
N THR A 41 -19.89 38.34 -21.65
CA THR A 41 -21.34 38.36 -21.84
C THR A 41 -22.10 37.76 -20.65
N PRO A 42 -23.35 38.20 -20.40
CA PRO A 42 -24.21 37.60 -19.37
C PRO A 42 -24.42 36.09 -19.56
N GLU A 43 -24.56 35.65 -20.80
CA GLU A 43 -24.76 34.24 -21.16
C GLU A 43 -23.54 33.38 -20.82
N ALA A 44 -22.34 33.89 -21.11
CA ALA A 44 -21.09 33.21 -20.76
C ALA A 44 -20.89 33.11 -19.25
N THR A 45 -21.27 34.17 -18.52
CA THR A 45 -21.26 34.18 -17.04
C THR A 45 -22.20 33.10 -16.50
N GLN A 46 -23.42 33.01 -17.02
CA GLN A 46 -24.40 32.03 -16.61
C GLN A 46 -23.95 30.58 -16.91
N GLY A 47 -23.35 30.35 -18.08
CA GLY A 47 -22.77 29.06 -18.45
C GLY A 47 -21.65 28.64 -17.50
N MET A 48 -20.74 29.55 -17.20
CA MET A 48 -19.62 29.32 -16.27
C MET A 48 -20.09 28.99 -14.84
N VAL A 49 -21.06 29.74 -14.31
CA VAL A 49 -21.65 29.47 -12.99
C VAL A 49 -22.34 28.10 -12.96
N THR A 50 -22.99 27.71 -14.06
CA THR A 50 -23.62 26.40 -14.19
C THR A 50 -22.58 25.27 -14.18
N ASN A 51 -21.48 25.44 -14.92
CA ASN A 51 -20.37 24.48 -14.93
C ASN A 51 -19.69 24.36 -13.56
N LEU A 52 -19.46 25.49 -12.87
CA LEU A 52 -18.93 25.51 -11.51
C LEU A 52 -19.82 24.71 -10.54
N ARG A 53 -21.14 24.95 -10.56
CA ARG A 53 -22.09 24.19 -9.73
C ARG A 53 -22.03 22.70 -10.05
N ARG A 54 -22.01 22.35 -11.34
CA ARG A 54 -21.87 20.96 -11.79
C ARG A 54 -20.58 20.31 -11.29
N ASN A 55 -19.47 21.03 -11.25
CA ASN A 55 -18.19 20.52 -10.73
C ASN A 55 -18.26 20.27 -9.22
N VAL A 56 -18.88 21.18 -8.47
CA VAL A 56 -19.13 21.01 -7.03
C VAL A 56 -20.01 19.78 -6.77
N ASP A 57 -21.08 19.60 -7.56
CA ASP A 57 -21.96 18.44 -7.46
C ASP A 57 -21.20 17.13 -7.74
N ARG A 58 -20.33 17.10 -8.75
CA ARG A 58 -19.48 15.93 -9.06
C ARG A 58 -18.52 15.63 -7.90
N LEU A 59 -17.88 16.64 -7.30
CA LEU A 59 -17.00 16.46 -6.15
C LEU A 59 -17.74 15.87 -4.94
N HIS A 60 -18.94 16.38 -4.65
CA HIS A 60 -19.79 15.82 -3.61
C HIS A 60 -20.19 14.38 -3.91
N GLN A 61 -20.50 14.06 -5.17
CA GLN A 61 -20.87 12.72 -5.58
C GLN A 61 -19.71 11.73 -5.37
N ILE A 62 -18.49 12.10 -5.79
CA ILE A 62 -17.29 11.28 -5.56
C ILE A 62 -17.11 11.02 -4.07
N ASN A 63 -17.13 12.08 -3.25
CA ASN A 63 -16.92 11.93 -1.82
C ASN A 63 -17.96 10.98 -1.18
N ARG A 64 -19.23 11.05 -1.60
CA ARG A 64 -20.27 10.15 -1.09
C ARG A 64 -20.08 8.71 -1.54
N GLN A 65 -19.69 8.47 -2.79
CA GLN A 65 -19.51 7.13 -3.34
C GLN A 65 -18.25 6.47 -2.79
N SER A 66 -17.14 7.22 -2.64
CA SER A 66 -15.92 6.71 -2.04
C SER A 66 -16.09 6.32 -0.58
N ASN A 67 -17.00 6.99 0.15
CA ASN A 67 -17.32 6.69 1.56
C ASN A 67 -18.59 5.85 1.72
N ASP A 68 -19.13 5.25 0.66
CA ASP A 68 -20.30 4.37 0.76
C ASP A 68 -19.94 3.13 1.59
N PRO A 69 -20.57 2.87 2.76
CA PRO A 69 -20.25 1.73 3.61
C PRO A 69 -20.33 0.37 2.92
N THR A 70 -21.06 0.27 1.82
CA THR A 70 -21.23 -0.96 1.03
C THR A 70 -20.13 -1.18 -0.02
N SER A 71 -19.34 -0.14 -0.31
CA SER A 71 -18.21 -0.21 -1.23
C SER A 71 -17.08 -1.07 -0.68
N GLN A 72 -16.41 -1.82 -1.57
CA GLN A 72 -15.20 -2.56 -1.21
C GLN A 72 -13.99 -1.64 -0.96
N LEU A 73 -14.05 -0.38 -1.40
CA LEU A 73 -12.96 0.59 -1.22
C LEU A 73 -12.64 0.84 0.26
N ASN A 74 -13.63 0.80 1.15
CA ASN A 74 -13.41 0.97 2.59
C ASN A 74 -12.55 -0.15 3.22
N LYS A 75 -12.39 -1.28 2.52
CA LYS A 75 -11.54 -2.38 2.97
C LYS A 75 -10.06 -2.16 2.60
N VAL A 76 -9.77 -1.18 1.74
CA VAL A 76 -8.41 -0.85 1.32
C VAL A 76 -7.83 0.15 2.32
N SER A 77 -6.81 -0.29 3.06
CA SER A 77 -6.03 0.59 3.92
C SER A 77 -4.81 1.10 3.16
N ILE A 78 -4.65 2.41 3.09
CA ILE A 78 -3.52 3.07 2.45
C ILE A 78 -2.52 3.48 3.54
N PRO A 79 -1.26 3.02 3.50
CA PRO A 79 -0.25 3.45 4.45
C PRO A 79 -0.03 4.98 4.39
N MET A 80 0.15 5.63 5.54
CA MET A 80 0.41 7.07 5.60
C MET A 80 1.66 7.47 4.82
N ASP A 81 2.67 6.60 4.78
CA ASP A 81 3.88 6.85 3.98
C ASP A 81 3.57 6.97 2.49
N VAL A 82 2.62 6.20 1.97
CA VAL A 82 2.18 6.31 0.56
C VAL A 82 1.49 7.66 0.33
N MET A 83 0.68 8.14 1.30
CA MET A 83 0.07 9.47 1.22
C MET A 83 1.12 10.57 1.20
N GLN A 84 2.17 10.47 2.02
CA GLN A 84 3.28 11.44 2.01
C GLN A 84 4.00 11.47 0.66
N TYR A 85 4.19 10.31 0.02
CA TYR A 85 4.80 10.28 -1.31
C TYR A 85 3.96 11.05 -2.34
N ILE A 86 2.63 10.92 -2.27
CA ILE A 86 1.72 11.66 -3.15
C ILE A 86 1.80 13.17 -2.88
N GLU A 87 1.78 13.58 -1.60
CA GLU A 87 1.90 15.00 -1.19
C GLU A 87 3.23 15.62 -1.65
N ASP A 88 4.32 14.85 -1.60
CA ASP A 88 5.65 15.28 -2.05
C ASP A 88 5.82 15.24 -3.58
N GLY A 89 4.80 14.80 -4.34
CA GLY A 89 4.87 14.63 -5.80
C GLY A 89 5.79 13.47 -6.25
N ARG A 90 6.06 12.49 -5.38
CA ARG A 90 6.85 11.29 -5.67
C ARG A 90 5.97 10.16 -6.18
N ASN A 91 6.54 9.28 -7.01
CA ASN A 91 5.84 8.08 -7.45
C ASN A 91 5.65 7.09 -6.27
N PRO A 92 4.40 6.73 -5.88
CA PRO A 92 4.14 5.77 -4.80
C PRO A 92 4.67 4.35 -5.07
N ASP A 93 4.94 3.98 -6.33
CA ASP A 93 5.55 2.68 -6.67
C ASP A 93 6.95 2.51 -6.06
N VAL A 94 7.65 3.63 -5.83
CA VAL A 94 8.95 3.63 -5.16
C VAL A 94 8.82 3.13 -3.73
N TYR A 95 7.78 3.55 -3.00
CA TYR A 95 7.51 3.03 -1.66
C TYR A 95 7.30 1.51 -1.69
N THR A 96 6.49 1.02 -2.63
CA THR A 96 6.23 -0.42 -2.78
C THR A 96 7.51 -1.20 -3.07
N ARG A 97 8.35 -0.70 -3.98
CA ARG A 97 9.66 -1.30 -4.29
C ARG A 97 10.54 -1.35 -3.04
N ASP A 98 10.71 -0.22 -2.37
CA ASP A 98 11.60 -0.10 -1.20
C ASP A 98 11.10 -0.98 -0.04
N PHE A 99 9.78 -1.11 0.12
CA PHE A 99 9.16 -2.00 1.09
C PHE A 99 9.45 -3.48 0.79
N VAL A 100 9.28 -3.91 -0.46
CA VAL A 100 9.60 -5.28 -0.89
C VAL A 100 11.09 -5.58 -0.70
N GLU A 101 11.97 -4.64 -1.05
CA GLU A 101 13.40 -4.78 -0.84
C GLU A 101 13.78 -4.87 0.65
N ALA A 102 13.16 -4.05 1.49
CA ALA A 102 13.35 -4.09 2.95
C ALA A 102 12.92 -5.43 3.53
N ILE A 103 11.76 -5.97 3.12
CA ILE A 103 11.30 -7.31 3.53
C ILE A 103 12.31 -8.37 3.09
N ARG A 104 12.75 -8.33 1.84
CA ARG A 104 13.73 -9.30 1.32
C ARG A 104 15.02 -9.27 2.13
N ARG A 105 15.55 -8.07 2.38
CA ARG A 105 16.78 -7.87 3.17
C ARG A 105 16.59 -8.36 4.60
N SER A 106 15.47 -8.02 5.23
CA SER A 106 15.13 -8.46 6.59
C SER A 106 15.04 -9.98 6.66
N ASN A 107 14.34 -10.63 5.72
CA ASN A 107 14.23 -12.09 5.69
C ASN A 107 15.60 -12.78 5.56
N GLN A 108 16.43 -12.32 4.62
CA GLN A 108 17.78 -12.84 4.44
C GLN A 108 18.63 -12.66 5.69
N TYR A 109 18.55 -11.47 6.31
CA TYR A 109 19.29 -11.16 7.53
C TYR A 109 18.85 -12.04 8.71
N GLN A 110 17.55 -12.25 8.91
CA GLN A 110 17.05 -13.14 9.95
C GLN A 110 17.46 -14.60 9.70
N ARG A 111 17.41 -15.07 8.45
CA ARG A 111 17.92 -16.41 8.08
C ARG A 111 19.40 -16.56 8.38
N ALA A 112 20.21 -15.57 8.05
CA ALA A 112 21.65 -15.58 8.33
C ALA A 112 21.91 -15.60 9.84
N LYS A 113 21.15 -14.84 10.64
CA LYS A 113 21.22 -14.89 12.11
C LYS A 113 20.87 -16.25 12.67
N MET A 114 19.77 -16.86 12.22
CA MET A 114 19.39 -18.21 12.63
C MET A 114 20.49 -19.23 12.29
N HIS A 115 21.08 -19.12 11.09
CA HIS A 115 22.17 -20.00 10.70
C HIS A 115 23.42 -19.79 11.58
N GLY A 116 23.81 -18.55 11.83
CA GLY A 116 24.96 -18.23 12.68
C GLY A 116 24.78 -18.73 14.13
N LEU A 117 23.58 -18.57 14.69
CA LEU A 117 23.24 -19.10 16.02
C LEU A 117 23.27 -20.63 16.04
N LYS A 118 22.77 -21.30 14.99
CA LYS A 118 22.88 -22.75 14.85
C LYS A 118 24.34 -23.21 14.79
N GLN A 119 25.19 -22.53 14.00
CA GLN A 119 26.62 -22.84 13.95
C GLN A 119 27.31 -22.65 15.30
N LEU A 120 26.97 -21.57 16.03
CA LEU A 120 27.50 -21.32 17.37
C LEU A 120 27.07 -22.42 18.36
N ARG A 121 25.79 -22.81 18.36
CA ARG A 121 25.27 -23.91 19.16
C ARG A 121 26.04 -25.20 18.89
N ASP A 122 26.17 -25.57 17.62
CA ASP A 122 26.79 -26.83 17.21
C ASP A 122 28.29 -26.86 17.58
N LYS A 123 29.01 -25.74 17.40
CA LYS A 123 30.43 -25.62 17.77
C LYS A 123 30.65 -25.61 19.29
N LEU A 124 29.77 -24.95 20.04
CA LEU A 124 29.84 -24.96 21.50
C LEU A 124 29.55 -26.36 22.05
N ALA A 125 28.55 -27.04 21.50
CA ALA A 125 28.23 -28.42 21.85
C ALA A 125 29.40 -29.37 21.60
N GLU A 126 30.03 -29.28 20.42
CA GLU A 126 31.25 -30.05 20.08
C GLU A 126 32.34 -29.87 21.14
N LYS A 127 32.61 -28.62 21.54
CA LYS A 127 33.63 -28.30 22.56
C LYS A 127 33.25 -28.78 23.96
N VAL A 128 31.98 -28.70 24.35
CA VAL A 128 31.52 -29.22 25.64
C VAL A 128 31.67 -30.74 25.71
N ILE A 129 31.36 -31.46 24.62
CA ILE A 129 31.52 -32.92 24.56
C ILE A 129 32.99 -33.33 24.61
N GLU A 130 33.87 -32.57 23.94
CA GLU A 130 35.32 -32.80 23.95
C GLU A 130 35.94 -32.66 25.36
N GLU A 131 35.54 -31.62 26.10
CA GLU A 131 36.05 -31.34 27.45
C GLU A 131 35.34 -32.16 28.56
N PHE A 132 34.06 -32.51 28.35
CA PHE A 132 33.22 -33.22 29.32
C PHE A 132 32.45 -34.39 28.65
N PRO A 133 33.12 -35.53 28.39
CA PRO A 133 32.52 -36.66 27.69
C PRO A 133 31.25 -37.22 28.35
N ASP A 134 31.18 -37.18 29.69
CA ASP A 134 30.03 -37.66 30.48
C ASP A 134 28.74 -36.87 30.20
N MET A 135 28.83 -35.67 29.61
CA MET A 135 27.70 -34.79 29.31
C MET A 135 27.12 -34.99 27.90
N GLU A 136 27.67 -35.90 27.09
CA GLU A 136 27.30 -36.06 25.68
C GLU A 136 25.80 -36.27 25.47
N GLU A 137 25.18 -37.18 26.22
CA GLU A 137 23.75 -37.48 26.09
C GLU A 137 22.87 -36.25 26.34
N THR A 138 23.22 -35.45 27.36
CA THR A 138 22.48 -34.24 27.72
C THR A 138 22.61 -33.17 26.64
N VAL A 139 23.81 -32.99 26.08
CA VAL A 139 24.06 -32.03 24.99
C VAL A 139 23.30 -32.43 23.73
N GLN A 140 23.29 -33.73 23.38
CA GLN A 140 22.52 -34.23 22.23
C GLN A 140 21.01 -34.04 22.40
N ASP A 141 20.45 -34.25 23.60
CA ASP A 141 19.03 -33.95 23.89
C ASP A 141 18.70 -32.48 23.66
N ILE A 142 19.55 -31.57 24.17
CA ILE A 142 19.35 -30.12 24.00
C ILE A 142 19.35 -29.74 22.52
N ILE A 143 20.28 -30.28 21.71
CA ILE A 143 20.31 -30.00 20.26
C ILE A 143 19.02 -30.47 19.59
N ARG A 144 18.56 -31.70 19.88
CA ARG A 144 17.31 -32.24 19.29
C ARG A 144 16.10 -31.39 19.63
N ARG A 145 16.02 -30.89 20.87
CA ARG A 145 14.92 -30.04 21.34
C ARG A 145 14.96 -28.61 20.80
N THR A 146 16.11 -28.16 20.31
CA THR A 146 16.33 -26.78 19.86
C THR A 146 16.60 -26.68 18.35
N ASP A 147 16.45 -27.77 17.60
CA ASP A 147 16.48 -27.70 16.15
C ASP A 147 15.13 -27.15 15.62
N PRO A 148 15.15 -26.11 14.76
CA PRO A 148 13.94 -25.46 14.28
C PRO A 148 13.14 -26.29 13.28
#